data_AF-A0A2L0CUZ1-F1
#
_entry.id   AF-A0A2L0CUZ1-F1
#
_cell.length_a   1.000
_cell.length_b   1.000
_cell.length_c   1.000
_cell.angle_alpha   90.00
_cell.angle_beta   90.00
_cell.angle_gamma   90.00
#
_symmetry.space_group_name_H-M   'P 1'
#
loop_
_entity.id
_entity.type
_entity.pdbx_description
1 polymer ?
#
loop_
_entity_poly.entity_id
_entity_poly.type
_entity_poly.pdbx_seq_one_letter_code
_entity_poly.pdbx_strand_id
1 'polypeptide(L)'
;FETKLINTLIFKFLTVPMFRNVTLKCLTEIAGVTVNNYDDMFGNLFTQTMQQLEMMLPLQTDIKSAYACGQDQEQNFIQNLALFLCTFLKEHGNLAETQTNVEVLRNALRYLVLISEVEEVEIFKICLEYWNSLAAELYREVPFASPTPIFFGTRRALYQDVLNKVRYIMISRMAKPEEVLVVETDNGEVVREFMKDTDSINLYKNMRETLVYLTHLDYTDTERIMTVKLQNQVNGTEWSWKNLNTLCWAIGSISGAMHEEDEKRFLVTVIKDLLGLCEQKRGKDNKAIIASNIMYVVGQYPRFLRAHWKFLKTVVNKLFEFMHETHDGVQD
;
A
#
# COMPACT_ATOMS: atom_id res chain seq x y z
N PHE A 1 -2.96 -27.42 -22.53
CA PHE A 1 -3.47 -26.29 -23.33
C PHE A 1 -4.24 -26.72 -24.58
N GLU A 2 -3.99 -27.91 -25.15
CA GLU A 2 -4.68 -28.38 -26.37
C GLU A 2 -6.08 -29.00 -26.14
N THR A 3 -6.51 -29.14 -24.88
CA THR A 3 -7.79 -29.75 -24.50
C THR A 3 -8.84 -28.68 -24.14
N LYS A 4 -10.11 -29.07 -24.05
CA LYS A 4 -11.22 -28.21 -23.58
C LYS A 4 -11.23 -27.98 -22.05
N LEU A 5 -10.13 -28.29 -21.35
CA LEU A 5 -10.06 -28.26 -19.89
C LEU A 5 -10.31 -26.85 -19.33
N ILE A 6 -9.61 -25.83 -19.84
CA ILE A 6 -9.73 -24.44 -19.38
C ILE A 6 -11.18 -23.95 -19.52
N ASN A 7 -11.76 -24.09 -20.70
CA ASN A 7 -13.16 -23.72 -20.94
C ASN A 7 -14.12 -24.48 -20.02
N THR A 8 -13.86 -25.76 -19.75
CA THR A 8 -14.71 -26.56 -18.85
C THR A 8 -14.63 -26.05 -17.42
N LEU A 9 -13.43 -25.75 -16.92
CA LEU A 9 -13.23 -25.17 -15.59
C LEU A 9 -13.97 -23.83 -15.45
N ILE A 10 -13.75 -22.91 -16.39
CA ILE A 10 -14.33 -21.56 -16.35
C ILE A 10 -15.87 -21.61 -16.46
N PHE A 11 -16.42 -22.28 -17.47
CA PHE A 11 -17.86 -22.17 -17.76
C PHE A 11 -18.74 -23.17 -17.03
N LYS A 12 -18.20 -24.30 -16.53
CA LYS A 12 -19.02 -25.30 -15.83
C LYS A 12 -18.85 -25.29 -14.31
N PHE A 13 -17.70 -24.88 -13.80
CA PHE A 13 -17.37 -25.08 -12.38
C PHE A 13 -17.09 -23.77 -11.63
N LEU A 14 -16.51 -22.75 -12.28
CA LEU A 14 -16.13 -21.52 -11.59
C LEU A 14 -17.32 -20.78 -10.99
N THR A 15 -18.46 -20.73 -11.69
CA THR A 15 -19.67 -20.03 -11.23
C THR A 15 -20.51 -20.84 -10.24
N VAL A 16 -20.18 -22.12 -10.02
CA VAL A 16 -20.92 -22.99 -9.11
C VAL A 16 -20.30 -22.88 -7.71
N PRO A 17 -21.02 -22.37 -6.67
CA PRO A 17 -20.42 -22.04 -5.38
C PRO A 17 -19.60 -23.15 -4.72
N MET A 18 -20.07 -24.40 -4.80
CA MET A 18 -19.38 -25.56 -4.21
C MET A 18 -18.05 -25.91 -4.89
N PHE A 19 -17.86 -25.54 -6.17
CA PHE A 19 -16.66 -25.84 -6.96
C PHE A 19 -15.77 -24.62 -7.21
N ARG A 20 -16.31 -23.41 -7.02
CA ARG A 20 -15.67 -22.13 -7.32
C ARG A 20 -14.24 -22.02 -6.77
N ASN A 21 -14.04 -22.31 -5.49
CA ASN A 21 -12.73 -22.18 -4.83
C ASN A 21 -11.68 -23.13 -5.42
N VAL A 22 -12.00 -24.42 -5.56
CA VAL A 22 -11.07 -25.41 -6.12
C VAL A 22 -10.80 -25.12 -7.59
N THR A 23 -11.82 -24.70 -8.34
CA THR A 23 -11.67 -24.32 -9.75
C THR A 23 -10.72 -23.15 -9.90
N LEU A 24 -10.88 -22.09 -9.09
CA LEU A 24 -10.02 -20.92 -9.16
C LEU A 24 -8.57 -21.27 -8.81
N LYS A 25 -8.34 -22.12 -7.80
CA LYS A 25 -6.99 -22.65 -7.51
C LYS A 25 -6.38 -23.35 -8.72
N CYS A 26 -7.13 -24.22 -9.40
CA CYS A 26 -6.64 -24.86 -10.63
C CYS A 26 -6.31 -23.83 -11.73
N LEU A 27 -7.13 -22.79 -11.89
CA LEU A 27 -6.85 -21.71 -12.85
C LEU A 27 -5.60 -20.91 -12.47
N THR A 28 -5.35 -20.68 -11.18
CA THR A 28 -4.11 -20.08 -10.65
C THR A 28 -2.89 -20.91 -11.02
N GLU A 29 -2.93 -22.23 -10.80
CA GLU A 29 -1.81 -23.12 -11.15
C GLU A 29 -1.55 -23.12 -12.67
N ILE A 30 -2.61 -23.11 -13.48
CA ILE A 30 -2.47 -23.00 -14.94
C ILE A 30 -1.87 -21.64 -15.33
N ALA A 31 -2.30 -20.55 -14.68
CA ALA A 31 -1.79 -19.20 -14.91
C ALA A 31 -0.33 -19.00 -14.49
N GLY A 32 0.22 -19.87 -13.64
CA GLY A 32 1.63 -19.83 -13.24
C GLY A 32 2.58 -20.58 -14.18
N VAL A 33 2.07 -21.20 -15.25
CA VAL A 33 2.89 -21.99 -16.17
C VAL A 33 3.62 -21.08 -17.16
N THR A 34 4.95 -21.10 -17.15
CA THR A 34 5.79 -20.30 -18.05
C THR A 34 6.18 -21.07 -19.31
N VAL A 35 5.37 -20.95 -20.38
CA VAL A 35 5.62 -21.58 -21.69
C VAL A 35 5.33 -20.62 -22.85
N ASN A 36 6.28 -20.49 -23.79
CA ASN A 36 6.27 -19.43 -24.82
C ASN A 36 5.38 -19.70 -26.06
N ASN A 37 4.64 -20.81 -26.09
CA ASN A 37 3.91 -21.25 -27.28
C ASN A 37 2.38 -21.20 -27.11
N TYR A 38 1.89 -20.65 -26.00
CA TYR A 38 0.47 -20.70 -25.63
C TYR A 38 -0.10 -19.35 -25.22
N ASP A 39 0.50 -18.24 -25.67
CA ASP A 39 0.07 -16.87 -25.34
C ASP A 39 -1.42 -16.63 -25.60
N ASP A 40 -1.95 -17.10 -26.74
CA ASP A 40 -3.37 -17.02 -27.06
C ASP A 40 -4.25 -17.75 -26.03
N MET A 41 -3.76 -18.87 -25.48
CA MET A 41 -4.48 -19.64 -24.46
C MET A 41 -4.45 -18.93 -23.10
N PHE A 42 -3.34 -18.29 -22.74
CA PHE A 42 -3.24 -17.48 -21.53
C PHE A 42 -4.11 -16.21 -21.62
N GLY A 43 -4.10 -15.53 -22.77
CA GLY A 43 -4.99 -14.41 -23.03
C GLY A 43 -6.47 -14.81 -22.91
N ASN A 44 -6.85 -15.95 -23.49
CA ASN A 44 -8.21 -16.48 -23.37
C ASN A 44 -8.56 -16.90 -21.93
N LEU A 45 -7.64 -17.56 -21.22
CA LEU A 45 -7.80 -17.93 -19.81
C LEU A 45 -8.14 -16.69 -18.97
N PHE A 46 -7.36 -15.63 -19.11
CA PHE A 46 -7.57 -14.38 -18.37
C PHE A 46 -8.89 -13.71 -18.74
N THR A 47 -9.13 -13.47 -20.03
CA THR A 47 -10.32 -12.75 -20.49
C THR A 47 -11.60 -13.49 -20.12
N GLN A 48 -11.66 -14.82 -20.27
CA GLN A 48 -12.86 -15.60 -19.94
C GLN A 48 -13.06 -15.73 -18.42
N THR A 49 -11.99 -15.88 -17.64
CA THR A 49 -12.07 -15.91 -16.18
C THR A 49 -12.59 -14.59 -15.65
N MET A 50 -12.08 -13.46 -16.16
CA MET A 50 -12.53 -12.12 -15.79
C MET A 50 -14.00 -11.87 -16.15
N GLN A 51 -14.46 -12.34 -17.31
CA GLN A 51 -15.88 -12.25 -17.67
C GLN A 51 -16.79 -12.99 -16.68
N GLN A 52 -16.43 -14.19 -16.25
CA GLN A 52 -17.20 -14.92 -15.23
C GLN A 52 -17.10 -14.23 -13.85
N LEU A 53 -15.93 -13.68 -13.51
CA LEU A 53 -15.70 -12.97 -12.26
C LEU A 53 -16.60 -11.74 -12.14
N GLU A 54 -16.70 -10.92 -13.18
CA GLU A 54 -17.53 -9.71 -13.18
C GLU A 54 -19.02 -10.00 -12.98
N MET A 55 -19.48 -11.18 -13.38
CA MET A 55 -20.84 -11.64 -13.08
C MET A 55 -21.01 -12.08 -11.63
N MET A 56 -20.00 -12.76 -11.06
CA MET A 56 -20.05 -13.31 -9.69
C MET A 56 -19.80 -12.25 -8.61
N LEU A 57 -18.93 -11.29 -8.88
CA LEU A 57 -18.46 -10.28 -7.95
C LEU A 57 -18.38 -8.93 -8.67
N PRO A 58 -19.48 -8.18 -8.79
CA PRO A 58 -19.48 -6.91 -9.51
C PRO A 58 -18.47 -5.90 -8.94
N LEU A 59 -17.85 -5.07 -9.78
CA LEU A 59 -16.81 -4.11 -9.37
C LEU A 59 -17.28 -2.99 -8.42
N GLN A 60 -18.59 -2.82 -8.26
CA GLN A 60 -19.20 -1.92 -7.28
C GLN A 60 -19.33 -2.54 -5.88
N THR A 61 -19.05 -3.83 -5.74
CA THR A 61 -19.10 -4.49 -4.44
C THR A 61 -18.01 -3.96 -3.52
N ASP A 62 -18.39 -3.56 -2.31
CA ASP A 62 -17.46 -3.28 -1.23
C ASP A 62 -16.86 -4.60 -0.73
N ILE A 63 -15.73 -5.00 -1.33
CA ILE A 63 -15.04 -6.26 -1.01
C ILE A 63 -14.57 -6.27 0.44
N LYS A 64 -14.14 -5.12 0.99
CA LYS A 64 -13.70 -5.01 2.38
C LYS A 64 -14.83 -5.40 3.34
N SER A 65 -16.00 -4.79 3.18
CA SER A 65 -17.16 -5.10 4.03
C SER A 65 -17.70 -6.51 3.76
N ALA A 66 -17.74 -6.94 2.49
CA ALA A 66 -18.18 -8.29 2.14
C ALA A 66 -17.28 -9.39 2.72
N TYR A 67 -15.97 -9.17 2.79
CA TYR A 67 -15.03 -10.09 3.43
C TYR A 67 -15.25 -10.17 4.94
N ALA A 68 -15.41 -9.01 5.60
CA ALA A 68 -15.62 -8.94 7.05
C ALA A 68 -16.91 -9.62 7.52
N CYS A 69 -17.96 -9.61 6.70
CA CYS A 69 -19.23 -10.30 6.97
C CYS A 69 -19.33 -11.69 6.32
N GLY A 70 -18.37 -12.08 5.50
CA GLY A 70 -18.37 -13.33 4.75
C GLY A 70 -18.06 -14.54 5.62
N GLN A 71 -18.42 -15.74 5.14
CA GLN A 71 -18.02 -16.99 5.76
C GLN A 71 -16.72 -17.49 5.16
N ASP A 72 -16.18 -18.58 5.70
CA ASP A 72 -14.93 -19.19 5.27
C ASP A 72 -14.86 -19.39 3.75
N GLN A 73 -15.96 -19.76 3.08
CA GLN A 73 -15.95 -20.01 1.63
C GLN A 73 -15.80 -18.73 0.81
N GLU A 74 -16.44 -17.63 1.21
CA GLU A 74 -16.29 -16.32 0.57
C GLU A 74 -14.92 -15.72 0.84
N GLN A 75 -14.43 -15.79 2.09
CA GLN A 75 -13.10 -15.29 2.45
C GLN A 75 -12.00 -16.03 1.69
N ASN A 76 -12.09 -17.36 1.63
CA ASN A 76 -11.20 -18.19 0.81
C ASN A 76 -11.28 -17.82 -0.67
N PHE A 77 -12.47 -17.47 -1.18
CA PHE A 77 -12.62 -17.07 -2.57
C PHE A 77 -11.89 -15.76 -2.88
N ILE A 78 -11.98 -14.76 -2.00
CA ILE A 78 -11.25 -13.49 -2.15
C ILE A 78 -9.73 -13.72 -2.11
N GLN A 79 -9.24 -14.58 -1.20
CA GLN A 79 -7.83 -14.94 -1.18
C GLN A 79 -7.38 -15.66 -2.46
N ASN A 80 -8.15 -16.65 -2.93
CA ASN A 80 -7.85 -17.38 -4.17
C ASN A 80 -7.89 -16.45 -5.40
N LEU A 81 -8.75 -15.44 -5.38
CA LEU A 81 -8.82 -14.41 -6.41
C LEU A 81 -7.58 -13.51 -6.40
N ALA A 82 -7.12 -13.08 -5.22
CA ALA A 82 -5.88 -12.34 -5.08
C ALA A 82 -4.70 -13.12 -5.67
N LEU A 83 -4.60 -14.41 -5.33
CA LEU A 83 -3.57 -15.32 -5.86
C LEU A 83 -3.65 -15.44 -7.37
N PHE A 84 -4.83 -15.73 -7.93
CA PHE A 84 -5.02 -15.84 -9.38
C PHE A 84 -4.56 -14.58 -10.12
N LEU A 85 -5.05 -13.40 -9.69
CA LEU A 85 -4.75 -12.13 -10.34
C LEU A 85 -3.25 -11.79 -10.21
N CYS A 86 -2.67 -11.95 -9.02
CA CYS A 86 -1.24 -11.67 -8.82
C CYS A 86 -0.37 -12.61 -9.65
N THR A 87 -0.68 -13.91 -9.68
CA THR A 87 0.08 -14.90 -10.46
C THR A 87 -0.01 -14.59 -11.96
N PHE A 88 -1.22 -14.41 -12.50
CA PHE A 88 -1.38 -14.15 -13.93
C PHE A 88 -0.69 -12.84 -14.33
N LEU A 89 -0.86 -11.76 -13.56
CA LEU A 89 -0.30 -10.46 -13.92
C LEU A 89 1.23 -10.40 -13.77
N LYS A 90 1.84 -11.22 -12.89
CA LYS A 90 3.30 -11.34 -12.80
C LYS A 90 3.88 -12.11 -13.98
N GLU A 91 3.30 -13.27 -14.32
CA GLU A 91 3.87 -14.15 -15.34
C GLU A 91 3.50 -13.73 -16.77
N HIS A 92 2.32 -13.14 -16.95
CA HIS A 92 1.70 -12.90 -18.25
C HIS A 92 1.10 -11.50 -18.40
N GLY A 93 1.48 -10.53 -17.56
CA GLY A 93 0.93 -9.17 -17.57
C GLY A 93 1.08 -8.46 -18.92
N ASN A 94 2.20 -8.71 -19.62
CA ASN A 94 2.44 -8.21 -20.98
C ASN A 94 1.36 -8.61 -22.00
N LEU A 95 0.75 -9.80 -21.86
CA LEU A 95 -0.35 -10.25 -22.73
C LEU A 95 -1.66 -9.48 -22.45
N ALA A 96 -1.85 -9.03 -21.20
CA ALA A 96 -3.00 -8.24 -20.78
C ALA A 96 -2.88 -6.74 -21.14
N GLU A 97 -1.65 -6.25 -21.35
CA GLU A 97 -1.37 -4.85 -21.76
C GLU A 97 -1.71 -4.55 -23.23
N THR A 98 -2.11 -5.56 -24.00
CA THR A 98 -2.53 -5.40 -25.40
C THR A 98 -3.82 -4.59 -25.53
N GLN A 99 -3.98 -3.87 -26.64
CA GLN A 99 -5.12 -2.96 -26.87
C GLN A 99 -6.48 -3.67 -26.81
N THR A 100 -6.54 -4.95 -27.16
CA THR A 100 -7.76 -5.78 -27.08
C THR A 100 -8.15 -6.15 -25.65
N ASN A 101 -7.17 -6.21 -24.73
CA ASN A 101 -7.37 -6.68 -23.35
C ASN A 101 -7.30 -5.55 -22.30
N VAL A 102 -7.02 -4.31 -22.71
CA VAL A 102 -6.76 -3.19 -21.80
C VAL A 102 -7.91 -2.91 -20.81
N GLU A 103 -9.17 -3.09 -21.21
CA GLU A 103 -10.32 -2.91 -20.31
C GLU A 103 -10.37 -4.02 -19.26
N VAL A 104 -10.09 -5.25 -19.67
CA VAL A 104 -10.06 -6.42 -18.78
C VAL A 104 -8.90 -6.30 -17.79
N LEU A 105 -7.73 -5.83 -18.24
CA LEU A 105 -6.60 -5.50 -17.37
C LEU A 105 -7.01 -4.42 -16.35
N ARG A 106 -7.67 -3.34 -16.79
CA ARG A 106 -8.14 -2.29 -15.88
C ARG A 106 -9.07 -2.85 -14.80
N ASN A 107 -10.00 -3.72 -15.17
CA ASN A 107 -10.91 -4.36 -14.22
C ASN A 107 -10.17 -5.29 -13.25
N ALA A 108 -9.22 -6.08 -13.73
CA ALA A 108 -8.37 -6.92 -12.88
C ALA A 108 -7.58 -6.10 -11.84
N LEU A 109 -6.96 -4.99 -12.28
CA LEU A 109 -6.23 -4.08 -11.38
C LEU A 109 -7.18 -3.42 -10.37
N ARG A 110 -8.41 -3.08 -10.78
CA ARG A 110 -9.44 -2.55 -9.87
C ARG A 110 -9.83 -3.59 -8.81
N TYR A 111 -10.01 -4.86 -9.17
CA TYR A 111 -10.20 -5.92 -8.18
C TYR A 111 -9.04 -6.00 -7.21
N LEU A 112 -7.78 -6.00 -7.68
CA LEU A 112 -6.62 -6.03 -6.79
C LEU A 112 -6.59 -4.83 -5.84
N VAL A 113 -6.96 -3.63 -6.28
CA VAL A 113 -7.09 -2.46 -5.41
C VAL A 113 -8.16 -2.68 -4.33
N LEU A 114 -9.35 -3.14 -4.71
CA LEU A 114 -10.44 -3.42 -3.76
C LEU A 114 -10.07 -4.53 -2.76
N ILE A 115 -9.40 -5.58 -3.22
CA ILE A 115 -8.90 -6.67 -2.37
C ILE A 115 -7.80 -6.17 -1.42
N SER A 116 -6.95 -5.23 -1.88
CA SER A 116 -5.90 -4.62 -1.05
C SER A 116 -6.45 -3.78 0.11
N GLU A 117 -7.74 -3.43 0.11
CA GLU A 117 -8.41 -2.74 1.21
C GLU A 117 -8.95 -3.69 2.30
N VAL A 118 -8.97 -5.00 2.04
CA VAL A 118 -9.40 -6.03 3.00
C VAL A 118 -8.47 -6.05 4.22
N GLU A 119 -9.04 -6.01 5.42
CA GLU A 119 -8.30 -6.04 6.70
C GLU A 119 -7.84 -7.45 7.09
N GLU A 120 -7.16 -8.13 6.17
CA GLU A 120 -6.51 -9.44 6.36
C GLU A 120 -5.04 -9.34 5.92
N VAL A 121 -4.11 -9.70 6.80
CA VAL A 121 -2.66 -9.47 6.59
C VAL A 121 -2.13 -10.37 5.48
N GLU A 122 -2.56 -11.63 5.42
CA GLU A 122 -2.07 -12.57 4.42
C GLU A 122 -2.54 -12.21 3.01
N ILE A 123 -3.79 -11.76 2.86
CA ILE A 123 -4.32 -11.25 1.58
C ILE A 123 -3.58 -9.97 1.16
N PHE A 124 -3.30 -9.09 2.12
CA PHE A 124 -2.55 -7.86 1.84
C PHE A 124 -1.11 -8.16 1.38
N LYS A 125 -0.42 -9.12 1.99
CA LYS A 125 0.93 -9.56 1.56
C LYS A 125 0.95 -10.06 0.13
N ILE A 126 -0.05 -10.87 -0.27
CA ILE A 126 -0.19 -11.36 -1.66
C ILE A 126 -0.29 -10.18 -2.63
N CYS A 127 -1.16 -9.21 -2.34
CA CYS A 127 -1.34 -8.03 -3.19
C CYS A 127 -0.10 -7.14 -3.20
N LEU A 128 0.53 -6.93 -2.04
CA LEU A 128 1.74 -6.12 -1.87
C LEU A 128 2.89 -6.66 -2.72
N GLU A 129 3.04 -7.98 -2.81
CA GLU A 129 4.08 -8.61 -3.63
C GLU A 129 3.90 -8.26 -5.12
N TYR A 130 2.66 -8.25 -5.63
CA TYR A 130 2.37 -7.77 -6.98
C TYR A 130 2.63 -6.27 -7.14
N TRP A 131 2.13 -5.45 -6.22
CA TRP A 131 2.30 -3.99 -6.29
C TRP A 131 3.76 -3.57 -6.23
N ASN A 132 4.58 -4.25 -5.42
CA ASN A 132 6.02 -4.04 -5.38
C ASN A 132 6.67 -4.37 -6.74
N SER A 133 6.39 -5.55 -7.30
CA SER A 133 6.92 -5.96 -8.61
C SER A 133 6.55 -4.96 -9.72
N LEU A 134 5.27 -4.59 -9.80
CA LEU A 134 4.79 -3.62 -10.78
C LEU A 134 5.46 -2.26 -10.61
N ALA A 135 5.52 -1.73 -9.38
CA ALA A 135 6.16 -0.44 -9.11
C ALA A 135 7.65 -0.45 -9.45
N ALA A 136 8.36 -1.53 -9.12
CA ALA A 136 9.77 -1.72 -9.45
C ALA A 136 10.01 -1.83 -10.96
N GLU A 137 9.16 -2.54 -11.71
CA GLU A 137 9.23 -2.61 -13.17
C GLU A 137 9.03 -1.24 -13.82
N LEU A 138 7.94 -0.53 -13.47
CA LEU A 138 7.65 0.79 -14.01
C LEU A 138 8.76 1.80 -13.68
N TYR A 139 9.35 1.69 -12.49
CA TYR A 139 10.50 2.51 -12.09
C TYR A 139 11.77 2.18 -12.90
N ARG A 140 12.05 0.89 -13.17
CA ARG A 140 13.20 0.48 -14.00
C ARG A 140 13.06 0.96 -15.45
N GLU A 141 11.85 1.04 -15.99
CA GLU A 141 11.60 1.55 -17.34
C GLU A 141 11.84 3.06 -17.44
N VAL A 142 11.17 3.84 -16.58
CA VAL A 142 11.28 5.29 -16.56
C VAL A 142 11.26 5.76 -15.10
N PRO A 143 12.43 5.97 -14.47
CA PRO A 143 12.52 6.23 -13.03
C PRO A 143 11.99 7.60 -12.60
N PHE A 144 11.78 8.54 -13.54
CA PHE A 144 11.37 9.91 -13.25
C PHE A 144 10.18 10.35 -14.11
N ALA A 145 9.32 11.22 -13.56
CA ALA A 145 8.34 11.96 -14.34
C ALA A 145 9.06 12.84 -15.38
N SER A 146 9.20 12.33 -16.61
CA SER A 146 9.86 13.10 -17.67
C SER A 146 8.96 14.25 -18.12
N PRO A 147 9.47 15.50 -18.20
CA PRO A 147 8.71 16.64 -18.70
C PRO A 147 8.52 16.61 -20.23
N THR A 148 9.21 15.71 -20.95
CA THR A 148 9.02 15.53 -22.39
C THR A 148 7.83 14.60 -22.65
N PRO A 149 6.79 15.04 -23.37
CA PRO A 149 5.71 14.16 -23.80
C PRO A 149 6.28 13.16 -24.80
N ILE A 150 6.61 11.96 -24.34
CA ILE A 150 6.94 10.86 -25.23
C ILE A 150 5.65 10.58 -26.01
N PHE A 151 5.70 10.82 -27.32
CA PHE A 151 4.58 10.72 -28.28
C PHE A 151 3.93 9.32 -28.36
N PHE A 152 4.47 8.35 -27.62
CA PHE A 152 3.90 7.04 -27.35
C PHE A 152 3.69 6.93 -25.84
N GLY A 153 2.43 6.82 -25.41
CA GLY A 153 2.09 6.74 -23.99
C GLY A 153 2.96 5.71 -23.29
N THR A 154 3.67 6.12 -22.23
CA THR A 154 4.48 5.21 -21.42
C THR A 154 3.57 4.11 -20.86
N ARG A 155 4.05 2.85 -20.76
CA ARG A 155 3.36 1.73 -20.08
C ARG A 155 2.70 2.17 -18.77
N ARG A 156 3.39 3.01 -18.01
CA ARG A 156 2.90 3.69 -16.79
C ARG A 156 1.53 4.39 -16.93
N ALA A 157 1.20 5.00 -18.06
CA ALA A 157 -0.08 5.68 -18.27
C ALA A 157 -1.27 4.72 -18.16
N LEU A 158 -1.08 3.45 -18.49
CA LEU A 158 -2.10 2.41 -18.31
C LEU A 158 -2.43 2.16 -16.83
N TYR A 159 -1.48 2.42 -15.94
CA TYR A 159 -1.58 2.14 -14.50
C TYR A 159 -1.84 3.38 -13.66
N GLN A 160 -1.84 4.58 -14.23
CA GLN A 160 -1.83 5.84 -13.47
C GLN A 160 -2.97 5.93 -12.45
N ASP A 161 -4.20 5.57 -12.85
CA ASP A 161 -5.37 5.60 -11.98
C ASP A 161 -5.24 4.66 -10.78
N VAL A 162 -4.72 3.45 -10.99
CA VAL A 162 -4.56 2.46 -9.93
C VAL A 162 -3.35 2.78 -9.04
N LEU A 163 -2.26 3.33 -9.59
CA LEU A 163 -1.09 3.72 -8.80
C LEU A 163 -1.43 4.80 -7.77
N ASN A 164 -2.32 5.75 -8.11
CA ASN A 164 -2.85 6.71 -7.13
C ASN A 164 -3.55 6.00 -5.95
N LYS A 165 -4.41 5.02 -6.25
CA LYS A 165 -5.12 4.25 -5.22
C LYS A 165 -4.18 3.39 -4.38
N VAL A 166 -3.20 2.76 -5.01
CA VAL A 166 -2.17 1.97 -4.32
C VAL A 166 -1.34 2.86 -3.40
N ARG A 167 -0.92 4.07 -3.81
CA ARG A 167 -0.27 5.04 -2.91
C ARG A 167 -1.13 5.33 -1.69
N TYR A 168 -2.42 5.61 -1.90
CA TYR A 168 -3.35 5.88 -0.81
C TYR A 168 -3.44 4.70 0.19
N ILE A 169 -3.50 3.47 -0.31
CA ILE A 169 -3.52 2.25 0.52
C ILE A 169 -2.20 2.07 1.28
N MET A 170 -1.05 2.19 0.60
CA MET A 170 0.27 2.05 1.24
C MET A 170 0.46 3.07 2.36
N ILE A 171 0.01 4.32 2.17
CA ILE A 171 0.06 5.36 3.19
C ILE A 171 -0.91 5.05 4.34
N SER A 172 -2.13 4.63 4.03
CA SER A 172 -3.18 4.41 5.04
C SER A 172 -2.95 3.17 5.91
N ARG A 173 -2.20 2.19 5.39
CA ARG A 173 -1.96 0.88 6.02
C ARG A 173 -0.50 0.61 6.37
N MET A 174 0.36 1.62 6.32
CA MET A 174 1.80 1.45 6.57
C MET A 174 2.04 0.64 7.85
N ALA A 175 2.83 -0.43 7.74
CA ALA A 175 3.19 -1.24 8.89
C ALA A 175 4.14 -0.47 9.83
N LYS A 176 4.15 -0.87 11.10
CA LYS A 176 4.96 -0.22 12.13
C LYS A 176 6.46 -0.40 11.84
N PRO A 177 7.26 0.68 11.80
CA PRO A 177 8.72 0.62 11.65
C PRO A 177 9.39 0.16 12.95
N GLU A 178 10.62 -0.35 12.88
CA GLU A 178 11.33 -0.91 14.05
C GLU A 178 11.80 0.14 15.06
N GLU A 179 11.91 1.40 14.62
CA GLU A 179 12.33 2.53 15.43
C GLU A 179 11.22 3.05 16.35
N VAL A 180 9.96 2.64 16.14
CA VAL A 180 8.81 3.09 16.95
C VAL A 180 8.52 2.08 18.06
N LEU A 181 8.78 2.51 19.29
CA LEU A 181 8.65 1.69 20.50
C LEU A 181 7.32 1.90 21.24
N VAL A 182 6.67 3.05 21.06
CA VAL A 182 5.41 3.40 21.71
C VAL A 182 4.25 2.92 20.85
N VAL A 183 3.41 2.04 21.38
CA VAL A 183 2.27 1.44 20.67
C VAL A 183 1.00 1.46 21.51
N GLU A 184 -0.14 1.48 20.82
CA GLU A 184 -1.46 1.25 21.43
C GLU A 184 -1.72 -0.26 21.49
N THR A 185 -2.06 -0.76 22.68
CA THR A 185 -2.50 -2.14 22.88
C THR A 185 -3.96 -2.35 22.47
N ASP A 186 -4.40 -3.60 22.35
CA ASP A 186 -5.82 -3.94 22.12
C ASP A 186 -6.77 -3.39 23.20
N ASN A 187 -6.24 -3.10 24.40
CA ASN A 187 -7.00 -2.50 25.50
C ASN A 187 -7.08 -0.97 25.41
N GLY A 188 -6.46 -0.34 24.40
CA GLY A 188 -6.39 1.11 24.24
C GLY A 188 -5.35 1.79 25.14
N GLU A 189 -4.48 1.02 25.78
CA GLU A 189 -3.38 1.55 26.60
C GLU A 189 -2.14 1.81 25.74
N VAL A 190 -1.49 2.95 25.99
CA VAL A 190 -0.23 3.29 25.33
C VAL A 190 0.92 2.68 26.12
N VAL A 191 1.61 1.71 25.53
CA VAL A 191 2.69 0.96 26.18
C VAL A 191 3.96 0.97 25.34
N ARG A 192 5.05 0.58 25.98
CA ARG A 192 6.33 0.32 25.32
C ARG A 192 6.42 -1.13 24.86
N GLU A 193 6.73 -1.35 23.59
CA GLU A 193 6.97 -2.67 23.01
C GLU A 193 8.47 -2.95 22.89
N PHE A 194 8.93 -4.07 23.48
CA PHE A 194 10.33 -4.50 23.44
C PHE A 194 10.59 -5.62 22.43
N MET A 195 9.55 -6.36 22.04
CA MET A 195 9.69 -7.51 21.16
C MET A 195 9.60 -7.07 19.70
N LYS A 196 10.51 -7.56 18.88
CA LYS A 196 10.51 -7.34 17.43
C LYS A 196 9.88 -8.53 16.74
N ASP A 197 8.73 -8.33 16.08
CA ASP A 197 8.15 -9.31 15.17
C ASP A 197 8.82 -9.23 13.79
N THR A 198 9.48 -10.32 13.40
CA THR A 198 10.22 -10.39 12.13
C THR A 198 9.29 -10.31 10.92
N ASP A 199 8.08 -10.85 11.02
CA ASP A 199 7.11 -10.83 9.92
C ASP A 199 6.58 -9.41 9.68
N SER A 200 6.22 -8.71 10.76
CA SER A 200 5.87 -7.27 10.73
C SER A 200 6.99 -6.39 10.15
N ILE A 201 8.26 -6.67 10.49
CA ILE A 201 9.41 -5.93 9.94
C ILE A 201 9.55 -6.16 8.44
N ASN A 202 9.39 -7.40 7.97
CA ASN A 202 9.45 -7.70 6.54
C ASN A 202 8.29 -7.04 5.78
N LEU A 203 7.09 -7.04 6.36
CA LEU A 203 5.96 -6.31 5.81
C LEU A 203 6.28 -4.82 5.66
N TYR A 204 6.80 -4.18 6.71
CA TYR A 204 7.23 -2.77 6.65
C TYR A 204 8.26 -2.52 5.55
N LYS A 205 9.29 -3.38 5.43
CA LYS A 205 10.31 -3.24 4.38
C LYS A 205 9.72 -3.29 2.97
N ASN A 206 8.81 -4.24 2.71
CA ASN A 206 8.15 -4.37 1.41
C ASN A 206 7.21 -3.20 1.12
N MET A 207 6.46 -2.72 2.12
CA MET A 207 5.61 -1.53 1.97
C MET A 207 6.44 -0.27 1.71
N ARG A 208 7.53 -0.08 2.46
CA ARG A 208 8.48 1.02 2.28
C ARG A 208 9.06 1.03 0.88
N GLU A 209 9.60 -0.10 0.42
CA GLU A 209 10.17 -0.21 -0.92
C GLU A 209 9.12 0.14 -2.00
N THR A 210 7.91 -0.41 -1.89
CA THR A 210 6.81 -0.13 -2.81
C THR A 210 6.47 1.37 -2.82
N LEU A 211 6.32 1.99 -1.65
CA LEU A 211 5.99 3.41 -1.55
C LEU A 211 7.13 4.31 -2.04
N VAL A 212 8.39 3.91 -1.87
CA VAL A 212 9.55 4.60 -2.44
C VAL A 212 9.51 4.56 -3.97
N TYR A 213 9.26 3.42 -4.60
CA TYR A 213 9.09 3.35 -6.05
C TYR A 213 7.93 4.24 -6.52
N LEU A 214 6.77 4.15 -5.87
CA LEU A 214 5.60 4.95 -6.21
C LEU A 214 5.84 6.46 -6.08
N THR A 215 6.67 6.86 -5.12
CA THR A 215 7.08 8.26 -4.90
C THR A 215 8.03 8.75 -5.98
N HIS A 216 8.98 7.94 -6.44
CA HIS A 216 9.81 8.30 -7.60
C HIS A 216 8.98 8.45 -8.87
N LEU A 217 7.98 7.58 -9.06
CA LEU A 217 7.07 7.68 -10.19
C LEU A 217 6.30 9.01 -10.12
N ASP A 218 5.68 9.36 -8.99
CA ASP A 218 4.92 10.61 -8.87
C ASP A 218 4.98 11.16 -7.44
N TYR A 219 6.02 11.95 -7.16
CA TYR A 219 6.21 12.51 -5.81
C TYR A 219 5.15 13.56 -5.49
N THR A 220 4.61 14.25 -6.50
CA THR A 220 3.57 15.27 -6.35
C THR A 220 2.27 14.63 -5.86
N ASP A 221 1.91 13.47 -6.40
CA ASP A 221 0.76 12.72 -5.93
C ASP A 221 0.97 12.16 -4.51
N THR A 222 2.16 11.64 -4.19
CA THR A 222 2.52 11.22 -2.83
C THR A 222 2.42 12.39 -1.83
N GLU A 223 3.06 13.54 -2.13
CA GLU A 223 3.04 14.75 -1.30
C GLU A 223 1.59 15.23 -1.08
N ARG A 224 0.78 15.25 -2.13
CA ARG A 224 -0.64 15.63 -2.06
C ARG A 224 -1.44 14.71 -1.13
N ILE A 225 -1.31 13.39 -1.28
CA ILE A 225 -2.03 12.43 -0.43
C ILE A 225 -1.62 12.60 1.04
N MET A 226 -0.31 12.63 1.33
CA MET A 226 0.18 12.78 2.70
C MET A 226 -0.26 14.11 3.32
N THR A 227 -0.21 15.21 2.56
CA THR A 227 -0.65 16.53 3.02
C THR A 227 -2.14 16.56 3.33
N VAL A 228 -2.99 16.01 2.46
CA VAL A 228 -4.44 15.94 2.69
C VAL A 228 -4.75 15.11 3.95
N LYS A 229 -4.11 13.95 4.10
CA LYS A 229 -4.31 13.11 5.30
C LYS A 229 -3.83 13.80 6.57
N LEU A 230 -2.72 14.52 6.53
CA LEU A 230 -2.23 15.29 7.68
C LEU A 230 -3.21 16.40 8.06
N GLN A 231 -3.75 17.12 7.08
CA GLN A 231 -4.78 18.14 7.32
C GLN A 231 -6.05 17.54 7.95
N ASN A 232 -6.45 16.33 7.54
CA ASN A 232 -7.57 15.62 8.16
C ASN A 232 -7.28 15.17 9.61
N GLN A 233 -6.00 14.98 9.99
CA GLN A 233 -5.61 14.80 11.39
C GLN A 233 -5.71 16.11 12.19
N VAL A 234 -5.22 17.22 11.63
CA VAL A 234 -5.19 18.54 12.28
C VAL A 234 -6.58 19.11 12.50
N ASN A 235 -7.45 19.05 11.49
CA ASN A 235 -8.83 19.54 11.58
C ASN A 235 -9.75 18.61 12.40
N GLY A 236 -9.28 17.40 12.73
CA GLY A 236 -9.99 16.43 13.56
C GLY A 236 -10.97 15.52 12.82
N THR A 237 -11.14 15.64 11.50
CA THR A 237 -12.08 14.82 10.72
C THR A 237 -11.71 13.34 10.67
N GLU A 238 -10.42 13.02 10.63
CA GLU A 238 -9.91 11.64 10.62
C GLU A 238 -8.98 11.35 11.82
N TRP A 239 -9.02 12.18 12.86
CA TRP A 239 -8.13 12.04 14.01
C TRP A 239 -8.30 10.70 14.72
N SER A 240 -7.24 9.90 14.73
CA SER A 240 -7.08 8.72 15.60
C SER A 240 -5.58 8.41 15.75
N TRP A 241 -5.19 7.73 16.82
CA TRP A 241 -3.79 7.33 17.03
C TRP A 241 -3.31 6.44 15.88
N LYS A 242 -4.12 5.43 15.52
CA LYS A 242 -3.87 4.57 14.36
C LYS A 242 -3.62 5.35 13.07
N ASN A 243 -4.49 6.31 12.71
CA ASN A 243 -4.36 7.05 11.45
C ASN A 243 -3.15 8.01 11.46
N LEU A 244 -2.86 8.66 12.58
CA LEU A 244 -1.66 9.49 12.70
C LEU A 244 -0.39 8.64 12.59
N ASN A 245 -0.35 7.52 13.29
CA ASN A 245 0.76 6.58 13.29
C ASN A 245 1.07 6.10 11.88
N THR A 246 0.10 5.50 11.18
CA THR A 246 0.33 4.97 9.82
C THR A 246 0.76 6.07 8.85
N LEU A 247 0.17 7.27 8.95
CA LEU A 247 0.59 8.42 8.16
C LEU A 247 2.05 8.81 8.42
N CYS A 248 2.45 8.96 9.68
CA CYS A 248 3.81 9.39 10.02
C CYS A 248 4.85 8.31 9.71
N TRP A 249 4.49 7.03 9.87
CA TRP A 249 5.30 5.90 9.42
C TRP A 249 5.54 5.96 7.92
N ALA A 250 4.49 6.22 7.14
CA ALA A 250 4.59 6.39 5.69
C ALA A 250 5.46 7.60 5.32
N ILE A 251 5.28 8.74 5.98
CA ILE A 251 6.12 9.94 5.79
C ILE A 251 7.59 9.63 6.06
N GLY A 252 7.93 8.96 7.17
CA GLY A 252 9.32 8.59 7.46
C GLY A 252 9.90 7.59 6.46
N SER A 253 9.08 6.65 5.97
CA SER A 253 9.54 5.56 5.10
C SER A 253 10.07 6.03 3.74
N ILE A 254 9.60 7.18 3.24
CA ILE A 254 9.98 7.75 1.93
C ILE A 254 11.20 8.68 1.98
N SER A 255 11.91 8.72 3.12
CA SER A 255 13.12 9.54 3.25
C SER A 255 14.13 9.29 2.13
N GLY A 256 14.56 10.37 1.47
CA GLY A 256 15.48 10.31 0.33
C GLY A 256 14.83 10.02 -1.03
N ALA A 257 13.53 9.78 -1.11
CA ALA A 257 12.81 9.56 -2.39
C ALA A 257 12.44 10.87 -3.12
N MET A 258 12.68 12.03 -2.50
CA MET A 258 12.43 13.36 -3.06
C MET A 258 13.74 14.13 -3.26
N HIS A 259 13.72 15.06 -4.22
CA HIS A 259 14.79 16.07 -4.35
C HIS A 259 14.85 16.93 -3.09
N GLU A 260 16.05 17.43 -2.76
CA GLU A 260 16.29 18.11 -1.49
C GLU A 260 15.41 19.35 -1.27
N GLU A 261 15.11 20.11 -2.33
CA GLU A 261 14.23 21.28 -2.24
C GLU A 261 12.76 20.91 -1.98
N ASP A 262 12.26 19.88 -2.66
CA ASP A 262 10.89 19.38 -2.46
C ASP A 262 10.74 18.71 -1.09
N GLU A 263 11.71 17.88 -0.70
CA GLU A 263 11.76 17.26 0.63
C GLU A 263 11.76 18.32 1.72
N LYS A 264 12.56 19.38 1.56
CA LYS A 264 12.58 20.52 2.49
C LYS A 264 11.22 21.19 2.59
N ARG A 265 10.56 21.52 1.47
CA ARG A 265 9.23 22.15 1.47
C ARG A 265 8.21 21.27 2.18
N PHE A 266 8.20 19.99 1.85
CA PHE A 266 7.30 19.00 2.42
C PHE A 266 7.49 18.87 3.93
N LEU A 267 8.72 18.68 4.40
CA LEU A 267 9.02 18.48 5.83
C LEU A 267 8.73 19.70 6.69
N VAL A 268 8.97 20.91 6.18
CA VAL A 268 8.61 22.13 6.92
C VAL A 268 7.11 22.17 7.20
N THR A 269 6.28 21.79 6.22
CA THR A 269 4.82 21.71 6.40
C THR A 269 4.45 20.61 7.39
N VAL A 270 4.96 19.39 7.18
CA VAL A 270 4.65 18.24 8.05
C VAL A 270 4.96 18.54 9.51
N ILE A 271 6.16 19.03 9.81
CA ILE A 271 6.57 19.16 11.20
C ILE A 271 5.89 20.36 11.87
N LYS A 272 5.63 21.44 11.12
CA LYS A 272 4.84 22.56 11.63
C LYS A 272 3.44 22.11 12.05
N ASP A 273 2.79 21.31 11.20
CA ASP A 273 1.44 20.80 11.46
C ASP A 273 1.42 19.80 12.62
N LEU A 274 2.41 18.90 12.71
CA LEU A 274 2.54 17.96 13.84
C LEU A 274 2.82 18.67 15.17
N LEU A 275 3.70 19.68 15.18
CA LEU A 275 3.94 20.51 16.38
C LEU A 275 2.68 21.27 16.78
N GLY A 276 1.96 21.86 15.83
CA GLY A 276 0.67 22.50 16.08
C GLY A 276 -0.37 21.53 16.66
N LEU A 277 -0.43 20.31 16.13
CA LEU A 277 -1.30 19.24 16.63
C LEU A 277 -0.93 18.84 18.06
N CYS A 278 0.36 18.76 18.38
CA CYS A 278 0.87 18.46 19.73
C CYS A 278 0.49 19.52 20.76
N GLU A 279 0.41 20.78 20.36
CA GLU A 279 -0.06 21.89 21.21
C GLU A 279 -1.60 21.88 21.34
N GLN A 280 -2.31 21.58 20.25
CA GLN A 280 -3.78 21.53 20.23
C GLN A 280 -4.36 20.38 21.06
N LYS A 281 -3.76 19.18 20.99
CA LYS A 281 -4.28 17.98 21.65
C LYS A 281 -3.87 17.94 23.13
N ARG A 282 -4.84 17.61 23.98
CA ARG A 282 -4.67 17.49 25.44
C ARG A 282 -4.62 16.02 25.84
N GLY A 283 -4.07 15.75 27.03
CA GLY A 283 -3.92 14.38 27.56
C GLY A 283 -2.54 13.81 27.30
N LYS A 284 -2.03 13.03 28.24
CA LYS A 284 -0.67 12.47 28.20
C LYS A 284 -0.50 11.53 27.01
N ASP A 285 -1.44 10.62 26.81
CA ASP A 285 -1.40 9.61 25.75
C ASP A 285 -1.39 10.25 24.35
N ASN A 286 -2.26 11.24 24.12
CA ASN A 286 -2.27 12.01 22.88
C ASN A 286 -0.92 12.68 22.62
N LYS A 287 -0.32 13.32 23.65
CA LYS A 287 0.98 13.97 23.50
C LYS A 287 2.10 12.96 23.27
N ALA A 288 2.08 11.81 23.94
CA ALA A 288 3.04 10.72 23.75
C ALA A 288 3.01 10.19 22.31
N ILE A 289 1.82 9.91 21.78
CA ILE A 289 1.65 9.44 20.40
C ILE A 289 2.13 10.48 19.37
N ILE A 290 1.75 11.75 19.53
CA ILE A 290 2.18 12.80 18.59
C ILE A 290 3.69 13.03 18.68
N ALA A 291 4.25 13.05 19.90
CA ALA A 291 5.68 13.17 20.13
C ALA A 291 6.45 12.03 19.46
N SER A 292 6.06 10.78 19.70
CA SER A 292 6.65 9.59 19.07
C SER A 292 6.70 9.70 17.54
N ASN A 293 5.60 10.14 16.92
CA ASN A 293 5.55 10.36 15.48
C ASN A 293 6.46 11.49 14.98
N ILE A 294 6.53 12.63 15.71
CA ILE A 294 7.46 13.71 15.38
C ILE A 294 8.90 13.22 15.47
N MET A 295 9.25 12.51 16.54
CA MET A 295 10.59 11.97 16.76
C MET A 295 10.98 10.99 15.67
N TYR A 296 10.08 10.07 15.32
CA TYR A 296 10.29 9.13 14.22
C TYR A 296 10.51 9.85 12.89
N VAL A 297 9.58 10.73 12.48
CA VAL A 297 9.71 11.48 11.22
C VAL A 297 11.03 12.23 11.20
N VAL A 298 11.33 13.03 12.21
CA VAL A 298 12.55 13.82 12.25
C VAL A 298 13.81 12.94 12.22
N GLY A 299 13.81 11.81 12.94
CA GLY A 299 14.90 10.85 12.95
C GLY A 299 15.20 10.24 11.58
N GLN A 300 14.18 10.06 10.74
CA GLN A 300 14.33 9.53 9.38
C GLN A 300 14.93 10.54 8.38
N TYR A 301 14.98 11.84 8.68
CA TYR A 301 15.45 12.88 7.75
C TYR A 301 16.73 13.62 8.20
N PRO A 302 17.89 12.93 8.34
CA PRO A 302 19.13 13.54 8.79
C PRO A 302 19.72 14.53 7.77
N ARG A 303 19.37 14.44 6.48
CA ARG A 303 19.77 15.43 5.45
C ARG A 303 19.17 16.80 5.76
N PHE A 304 17.86 16.85 5.99
CA PHE A 304 17.14 18.07 6.34
C PHE A 304 17.67 18.70 7.64
N LEU A 305 17.88 17.91 8.69
CA LEU A 305 18.39 18.42 9.97
C LEU A 305 19.77 19.05 9.86
N ARG A 306 20.68 18.44 9.08
CA ARG A 306 22.03 18.97 8.84
C ARG A 306 22.01 20.33 8.14
N ALA A 307 21.05 20.56 7.24
CA ALA A 307 20.90 21.84 6.54
C ALA A 307 20.16 22.93 7.36
N HIS A 308 19.49 22.57 8.46
CA HIS A 308 18.59 23.47 9.19
C HIS A 308 18.88 23.53 10.69
N TRP A 309 19.99 24.17 11.07
CA TRP A 309 20.44 24.27 12.47
C TRP A 309 19.38 24.74 13.48
N LYS A 310 18.63 25.82 13.16
CA LYS A 310 17.57 26.31 14.07
C LYS A 310 16.52 25.25 14.34
N PHE A 311 16.19 24.47 13.31
CA PHE A 311 15.22 23.40 13.39
C PHE A 311 15.74 22.24 14.22
N LEU A 312 16.96 21.77 13.93
CA LEU A 312 17.65 20.76 14.72
C LEU A 312 17.69 21.15 16.21
N LYS A 313 18.04 22.40 16.53
CA LYS A 313 18.03 22.91 17.90
C LYS A 313 16.65 22.82 18.55
N THR A 314 15.58 23.23 17.85
CA THR A 314 14.20 23.14 18.36
C THR A 314 13.80 21.68 18.62
N VAL A 315 14.10 20.77 17.69
CA VAL A 315 13.83 19.34 17.85
C VAL A 315 14.57 18.80 19.06
N VAL A 316 15.88 19.03 19.17
CA VAL A 316 16.70 18.54 20.29
C VAL A 316 16.21 19.08 21.62
N ASN A 317 15.82 20.35 21.70
CA ASN A 317 15.21 20.90 22.90
C ASN A 317 13.87 20.22 23.23
N LYS A 318 13.05 19.92 22.22
CA LYS A 318 11.80 19.19 22.40
C LYS A 318 12.02 17.74 22.84
N LEU A 319 13.06 17.08 22.32
CA LEU A 319 13.51 15.77 22.79
C LEU A 319 13.88 15.82 24.28
N PHE A 320 14.62 16.85 24.71
CA PHE A 320 14.90 17.04 26.13
C PHE A 320 13.64 17.27 26.95
N GLU A 321 12.65 18.03 26.46
CA GLU A 321 11.35 18.12 27.13
C GLU A 321 10.68 16.74 27.25
N PHE A 322 10.66 15.94 26.19
CA PHE A 322 10.09 14.60 26.20
C PHE A 322 10.83 13.61 27.13
N MET A 323 12.14 13.79 27.33
CA MET A 323 12.90 13.00 28.30
C MET A 323 12.49 13.26 29.77
N HIS A 324 11.86 14.40 30.07
CA HIS A 324 11.33 14.66 31.42
C HIS A 324 9.91 14.11 31.62
N GLU A 325 9.32 13.55 30.57
CA GLU A 325 7.93 13.09 30.59
C GLU A 325 7.84 11.70 31.21
N THR A 326 6.91 11.50 32.15
CA THR A 326 6.83 10.26 32.95
C THR A 326 6.08 9.12 32.25
N HIS A 327 5.79 9.24 30.95
CA HIS A 327 5.03 8.25 30.20
C HIS A 327 5.97 7.17 29.66
N ASP A 328 5.62 5.90 29.88
CA ASP A 328 6.42 4.75 29.45
C ASP A 328 6.67 4.78 27.93
N GLY A 329 7.93 4.59 27.54
CA GLY A 329 8.40 4.56 26.15
C GLY A 329 8.67 5.91 25.48
N VAL A 330 8.29 7.04 26.09
CA VAL A 330 8.57 8.38 25.51
C VAL A 330 10.01 8.83 25.78
N GLN A 331 10.62 8.37 26.89
CA GLN A 331 11.98 8.73 27.28
C GLN A 331 13.07 7.98 26.53
N ASP A 332 12.75 6.78 26.00
CA ASP A 332 13.66 5.91 25.25
C ASP A 332 13.70 6.28 23.77
#